data_AF-A0A8S2Y1M1-F1
#
_entry.id   AF-A0A8S2Y1M1-F1
#
_cell.length_a   1.000
_cell.length_b   1.000
_cell.length_c   1.000
_cell.angle_alpha   90.00
_cell.angle_beta   90.00
_cell.angle_gamma   90.00
#
_symmetry.space_group_name_H-M   'P 1'
#
loop_
_entity.id
_entity.type
_entity.pdbx_description
1 polymer ?
#
loop_
_entity_poly.entity_id
_entity_poly.type
_entity_poly.pdbx_seq_one_letter_code
_entity_poly.pdbx_strand_id
1 'polypeptide(L)' 'SNTFNIYYLFDGLHAKGWHLIGLQNPPGIHIAVTQIHTQPGIVDKLLEDTRQCVEEILKSNT' A
#
# COMPACT_ATOMS: atom_id res chain seq x y z
N SER A 1 19.12 3.29 0.02
CA SER A 1 18.54 2.90 -1.28
C SER A 1 17.06 3.23 -1.24
N ASN A 2 16.47 3.76 -2.32
CA ASN A 2 15.01 4.04 -2.39
C ASN A 2 14.24 2.89 -3.04
N THR A 3 14.84 1.70 -3.11
CA THR A 3 14.27 0.51 -3.74
C THR A 3 13.96 -0.51 -2.68
N PHE A 4 12.74 -1.06 -2.73
CA PHE A 4 12.28 -2.12 -1.85
C PHE A 4 11.37 -3.08 -2.63
N ASN A 5 11.11 -4.27 -2.06
CA ASN A 5 10.18 -5.22 -2.63
C ASN A 5 8.74 -4.73 -2.43
N ILE A 6 8.00 -4.50 -3.52
CA ILE A 6 6.63 -3.96 -3.49
C ILE A 6 5.65 -4.82 -2.67
N TYR A 7 5.92 -6.12 -2.51
CA TYR A 7 5.09 -7.00 -1.70
C TYR A 7 5.18 -6.72 -0.19
N TYR A 8 6.23 -6.04 0.29
CA TYR A 8 6.24 -5.57 1.68
C TYR A 8 5.22 -4.45 1.91
N LEU A 9 4.99 -3.61 0.91
CA LEU A 9 3.91 -2.61 0.96
C LEU A 9 2.54 -3.29 0.87
N PHE A 10 2.41 -4.35 0.05
CA PHE A 10 1.21 -5.18 0.01
C PHE A 10 0.85 -5.74 1.39
N ASP A 11 1.81 -6.38 2.06
CA ASP A 11 1.62 -6.98 3.38
C ASP A 11 1.30 -5.94 4.46
N GLY A 12 2.00 -4.79 4.44
CA GLY A 12 1.74 -3.70 5.38
C GLY A 12 0.34 -3.11 5.25
N LEU A 13 -0.11 -2.87 4.02
CA LEU A 13 -1.48 -2.39 3.76
C LEU A 13 -2.52 -3.48 4.09
N HIS A 14 -2.22 -4.75 3.84
CA HIS A 14 -3.08 -5.87 4.22
C HIS A 14 -3.26 -5.97 5.74
N ALA A 15 -2.19 -5.82 6.51
CA ALA A 15 -2.23 -5.80 7.97
C ALA A 15 -3.08 -4.63 8.53
N LYS A 16 -3.20 -3.53 7.77
CA LYS A 16 -4.06 -2.38 8.08
C LYS A 16 -5.51 -2.53 7.58
N GLY A 17 -5.84 -3.69 6.99
CA GLY A 17 -7.19 -4.04 6.54
C GLY A 17 -7.50 -3.65 5.08
N TRP A 18 -6.51 -3.23 4.29
CA TRP A 18 -6.71 -2.94 2.88
C TRP A 18 -6.63 -4.21 2.04
N HIS A 19 -7.59 -4.39 1.13
CA HIS A 19 -7.61 -5.49 0.18
C HIS A 19 -7.16 -4.99 -1.19
N LEU A 20 -5.88 -5.17 -1.50
CA LEU A 20 -5.29 -4.86 -2.80
C LEU A 20 -5.12 -6.13 -3.63
N ILE A 21 -4.80 -5.96 -4.91
CA ILE A 21 -4.49 -7.04 -5.84
C ILE A 21 -2.98 -7.03 -6.09
N GLY A 22 -2.31 -8.14 -5.77
CA GLY A 22 -0.92 -8.36 -6.15
C GLY A 22 -0.80 -8.67 -7.65
N LEU A 23 0.16 -8.04 -8.31
CA LEU A 23 0.49 -8.26 -9.72
C LEU A 23 1.82 -8.99 -9.84
N GLN A 24 2.02 -9.67 -10.97
CA GLN A 24 3.25 -10.36 -11.33
C GLN A 24 3.60 -10.06 -12.80
N ASN A 25 4.90 -10.09 -13.13
CA ASN A 25 5.42 -9.85 -14.49
C ASN A 25 5.02 -8.48 -15.10
N PRO A 26 5.38 -7.34 -14.47
CA PRO A 26 6.33 -7.15 -13.35
C PRO A 26 5.68 -7.21 -11.96
N PRO A 27 6.48 -7.32 -10.87
CA PRO A 27 5.96 -7.18 -9.51
C PRO A 27 5.25 -5.84 -9.32
N GLY A 28 4.04 -5.87 -8.74
CA GLY A 28 3.25 -4.68 -8.51
C GLY A 28 2.07 -4.91 -7.59
N ILE A 29 1.37 -3.83 -7.25
CA ILE A 29 0.09 -3.85 -6.52
C ILE A 29 -0.89 -2.91 -7.21
N HIS A 30 -2.17 -3.26 -7.17
CA HIS A 30 -3.25 -2.50 -7.78
C HIS A 30 -4.47 -2.44 -6.87
N ILE A 31 -5.22 -1.34 -6.97
CA ILE A 31 -6.53 -1.17 -6.32
C ILE A 31 -7.57 -0.81 -7.38
N ALA A 32 -8.67 -1.56 -7.42
CA ALA A 32 -9.83 -1.21 -8.24
C ALA A 32 -10.70 -0.22 -7.48
N VAL A 33 -10.67 1.05 -7.89
CA VAL A 33 -11.45 2.10 -7.23
C VAL A 33 -12.94 1.95 -7.57
N THR A 34 -13.75 1.85 -6.53
CA THR A 34 -15.22 1.80 -6.55
C THR A 34 -15.82 2.91 -5.67
N GLN A 35 -17.15 3.06 -5.68
CA GLN A 35 -17.86 4.11 -4.94
C GLN A 35 -17.59 4.13 -3.43
N ILE A 36 -17.25 2.99 -2.79
CA ILE A 36 -16.92 3.00 -1.36
C ILE A 36 -15.65 3.82 -1.05
N HIS A 37 -14.74 3.93 -2.01
CA HIS A 37 -13.49 4.68 -1.85
C HIS A 37 -13.70 6.18 -1.96
N THR A 38 -14.84 6.64 -2.47
CA THR A 38 -15.18 8.07 -2.57
C THR A 38 -15.83 8.60 -1.30
N GLN A 39 -16.07 7.73 -0.30
CA GLN A 39 -16.63 8.17 0.97
C GLN A 39 -15.65 9.10 1.69
N PRO A 40 -16.16 10.10 2.44
CA PRO A 40 -15.31 11.06 3.14
C PRO A 40 -14.23 10.37 4.00
N GLY A 41 -12.98 10.76 3.80
CA GLY A 41 -11.83 10.29 4.58
C GLY A 41 -11.23 8.95 4.14
N ILE A 42 -11.83 8.20 3.21
CA ILE A 42 -11.27 6.91 2.78
C ILE A 42 -9.97 7.10 1.97
N VAL A 43 -9.93 8.07 1.05
CA VAL A 43 -8.71 8.38 0.29
C VAL A 43 -7.61 8.89 1.20
N ASP A 44 -7.94 9.78 2.14
CA ASP A 44 -6.95 10.32 3.09
C ASP A 44 -6.35 9.21 3.95
N LYS A 45 -7.20 8.29 4.44
CA LYS A 45 -6.75 7.12 5.19
C LYS A 45 -5.85 6.22 4.36
N LEU A 46 -6.20 5.93 3.09
CA LEU A 46 -5.39 5.12 2.19
C LEU A 46 -4.00 5.74 1.99
N LEU A 47 -3.95 7.06 1.74
CA LEU A 47 -2.70 7.77 1.53
C LEU A 47 -1.84 7.79 2.80
N GLU A 48 -2.44 8.01 3.97
CA GLU A 48 -1.74 8.00 5.25
C GLU A 48 -1.16 6.62 5.57
N ASP A 49 -1.98 5.57 5.48
CA ASP A 49 -1.53 4.19 5.70
C ASP A 49 -0.42 3.78 4.71
N THR A 50 -0.52 4.20 3.44
CA THR A 50 0.51 3.96 2.44
C THR A 50 1.83 4.65 2.80
N ARG A 51 1.80 5.91 3.22
CA ARG A 51 3.01 6.65 3.64
C ARG A 51 3.67 5.98 4.84
N GLN A 52 2.89 5.64 5.87
CA GLN A 52 3.40 4.97 7.06
C GLN A 52 4.11 3.65 6.72
N CYS A 53 3.47 2.79 5.91
CA CYS A 53 4.09 1.53 5.49
C CYS A 53 5.39 1.75 4.70
N VAL A 54 5.42 2.71 3.78
CA VAL A 54 6.64 3.02 3.02
C VAL A 54 7.74 3.54 3.95
N GLU A 55 7.44 4.42 4.89
CA GLU A 55 8.42 4.91 5.88
C GLU A 55 8.99 3.77 6.74
N GLU A 56 8.15 2.85 7.21
CA GLU A 56 8.57 1.67 7.97
C GLU A 56 9.48 0.75 7.15
N ILE A 57 9.13 0.49 5.89
CA ILE A 57 9.93 -0.33 4.97
C ILE A 57 11.28 0.32 4.70
N LEU A 58 11.32 1.63 4.49
CA LEU A 58 12.58 2.34 4.22
C LEU A 58 13.48 2.42 5.46
N LYS A 59 12.92 2.58 6.66
CA LYS A 59 13.68 2.52 7.93
C LYS A 59 14.29 1.13 8.15
N SER A 60 13.54 0.08 7.85
CA SER A 60 13.97 -1.32 8.05
C SER A 60 15.02 -1.81 7.04
N ASN A 61 15.23 -1.07 5.94
CA ASN A 61 16.25 -1.34 4.92
C ASN A 61 17.55 -0.53 5.14
N THR A 62 17.76 -0.01 6.35
CA THR A 62 19.02 0.61 6.81
C THR A 62 19.72 -0.32 7.79
#